data_AF-Q4TFP7-F1
#
_entry.id   AF-Q4TFP7-F1
#
_cell.length_a   1.000
_cell.length_b   1.000
_cell.length_c   1.000
_cell.angle_alpha   90.00
_cell.angle_beta   90.00
_cell.angle_gamma   90.00
#
_symmetry.space_group_name_H-M   'P 1'
#
loop_
_entity.id
_entity.type
_entity.pdbx_description
1 polymer ?
#
loop_
_entity_poly.entity_id
_entity_poly.type
_entity_poly.pdbx_seq_one_letter_code
_entity_poly.pdbx_strand_id
1 'polypeptide(L)'
;GAESADHGHGDGVGLPVPRQIRISNITCDSFWISWDMESRGREQITHYFIDLNKRENRDANKFKLKDVPTKLVAKAVPLPMTVRGHWFLSPRTEYTVSVQTAAKQLDGDYLVSQWSETVEFCTADYSSVQLKQLLQKAENIAGRMLPFSVFYRNQHQEYFLQPGDAECRRMLPVMKDDSGSHGSPISGKLEGLFFSCNTEFNTGKPPQDSPYGPYR
;
A
#
# COMPACT_ATOMS: atom_id res chain seq x y z
N GLY A 1 -57.65 6.21 36.29
CA GLY A 1 -56.54 7.12 36.61
C GLY A 1 -55.37 6.30 37.06
N ALA A 2 -54.27 6.36 36.31
CA ALA A 2 -52.91 6.10 36.75
C ALA A 2 -52.01 6.65 35.64
N GLU A 3 -51.32 7.73 35.99
CA GLU A 3 -50.33 8.47 35.23
C GLU A 3 -48.97 7.75 35.28
N SER A 4 -48.10 8.12 34.33
CA SER A 4 -46.63 7.99 34.38
C SER A 4 -46.03 6.60 34.05
N ALA A 5 -44.92 6.47 33.32
CA ALA A 5 -43.86 7.42 33.04
C ALA A 5 -43.25 7.20 31.65
N ASP A 6 -43.06 8.33 30.97
CA ASP A 6 -42.13 8.57 29.88
C ASP A 6 -40.70 8.21 30.32
N HIS A 7 -40.14 7.14 29.76
CA HIS A 7 -38.72 6.88 29.84
C HIS A 7 -38.05 7.51 28.63
N GLY A 8 -37.61 8.76 28.83
CA GLY A 8 -36.65 9.42 27.95
C GLY A 8 -35.47 8.51 27.68
N HIS A 9 -35.40 8.01 26.45
CA HIS A 9 -34.23 7.34 25.92
C HIS A 9 -33.13 8.40 25.80
N GLY A 10 -32.14 8.32 26.68
CA GLY A 10 -30.96 9.16 26.61
C GLY A 10 -30.33 9.05 25.24
N ASP A 11 -30.30 10.17 24.52
CA ASP A 11 -29.61 10.37 23.25
C ASP A 11 -28.11 10.12 23.50
N GLY A 12 -27.68 8.88 23.31
CA GLY A 12 -26.30 8.45 23.48
C GLY A 12 -25.43 9.16 22.45
N VAL A 13 -24.75 10.22 22.87
CA VAL A 13 -23.91 11.05 21.99
C VAL A 13 -22.73 10.21 21.50
N GLY A 14 -22.89 9.61 20.31
CA GLY A 14 -21.81 8.92 19.61
C GLY A 14 -20.69 9.87 19.22
N LEU A 15 -19.48 9.34 19.02
CA LEU A 15 -18.35 10.12 18.51
C LEU A 15 -18.65 10.62 17.10
N PRO A 16 -18.23 11.87 16.76
CA PRO A 16 -18.53 12.44 15.46
C PRO A 16 -17.84 11.64 14.35
N VAL A 17 -18.62 11.30 13.32
CA VAL A 17 -18.14 10.53 12.16
C VAL A 17 -17.40 11.48 11.21
N PRO A 18 -16.16 11.17 10.79
CA PRO A 18 -15.47 11.92 9.73
C PRO A 18 -16.27 11.87 8.43
N ARG A 19 -16.36 13.01 7.75
CA ARG A 19 -17.01 13.16 6.43
C ARG A 19 -16.19 14.07 5.55
N GLN A 20 -16.40 13.99 4.24
CA GLN A 20 -15.68 14.78 3.25
C GLN A 20 -14.16 14.61 3.40
N ILE A 21 -13.70 13.36 3.38
CA ILE A 21 -12.27 13.06 3.45
C ILE A 21 -11.57 13.72 2.27
N ARG A 22 -10.54 14.53 2.56
CA ARG A 22 -9.75 15.29 1.60
C ARG A 22 -8.29 14.88 1.70
N ILE A 23 -7.77 14.34 0.60
CA ILE A 23 -6.36 13.98 0.42
C ILE A 23 -5.68 15.07 -0.42
N SER A 24 -4.51 15.52 0.02
CA SER A 24 -3.72 16.58 -0.63
C SER A 24 -2.23 16.36 -0.43
N ASN A 25 -1.39 17.16 -1.09
CA ASN A 25 0.07 17.14 -0.97
C ASN A 25 0.66 15.72 -1.07
N ILE A 26 0.21 14.97 -2.07
CA ILE A 26 0.60 13.58 -2.27
C ILE A 26 2.03 13.52 -2.85
N THR A 27 2.93 12.83 -2.16
CA THR A 27 4.26 12.43 -2.63
C THR A 27 4.28 10.93 -2.91
N CYS A 28 5.45 10.37 -3.27
CA CYS A 28 5.58 8.92 -3.47
C CYS A 28 5.49 8.10 -2.18
N ASP A 29 5.65 8.75 -1.01
CA ASP A 29 5.82 8.12 0.31
C ASP A 29 5.04 8.83 1.43
N SER A 30 4.23 9.84 1.10
CA SER A 30 3.42 10.58 2.06
C SER A 30 2.23 11.29 1.41
N PHE A 31 1.27 11.67 2.23
CA PHE A 31 0.16 12.54 1.84
C PHE A 31 -0.37 13.30 3.05
N TRP A 32 -1.15 14.34 2.80
CA TRP A 32 -1.92 15.05 3.81
C TRP A 32 -3.38 14.61 3.75
N ILE A 33 -3.95 14.36 4.92
CA ILE A 33 -5.36 13.97 5.07
C ILE A 33 -6.08 14.94 6.02
N SER A 34 -7.29 15.30 5.63
CA SER A 34 -8.21 16.12 6.42
C SER A 34 -9.64 15.66 6.18
N TRP A 35 -10.55 16.09 7.05
CA TRP A 35 -11.97 15.79 6.95
C TRP A 35 -12.76 16.80 7.76
N ASP A 36 -14.05 16.86 7.48
CA ASP A 36 -15.02 17.59 8.27
C ASP A 36 -15.65 16.65 9.30
N MET A 37 -16.11 17.22 10.41
CA MET A 37 -16.82 16.48 11.45
C MET A 37 -17.75 17.43 12.19
N GLU A 38 -18.82 16.86 12.75
CA GLU A 38 -19.72 17.61 13.62
C GLU A 38 -18.96 18.13 14.85
N SER A 39 -19.33 19.33 15.34
CA SER A 39 -18.70 19.93 16.51
C SER A 39 -19.01 19.15 17.79
N ARG A 40 -20.18 18.52 17.87
CA ARG A 40 -20.62 17.73 19.02
C ARG A 40 -19.71 16.52 19.21
N GLY A 41 -19.16 16.36 20.41
CA GLY A 41 -18.33 15.20 20.78
C GLY A 41 -16.88 15.29 20.31
N ARG A 42 -16.46 16.40 19.68
CA ARG A 42 -15.09 16.58 19.18
C ARG A 42 -14.04 16.60 20.29
N GLU A 43 -14.39 17.18 21.43
CA GLU A 43 -13.53 17.26 22.63
C GLU A 43 -13.17 15.89 23.20
N GLN A 44 -14.01 14.89 22.95
CA GLN A 44 -13.84 13.52 23.45
C GLN A 44 -12.86 12.72 22.57
N ILE A 45 -12.55 13.19 21.37
CA ILE A 45 -11.70 12.46 20.45
C ILE A 45 -10.26 12.52 20.92
N THR A 46 -9.68 11.33 21.11
CA THR A 46 -8.29 11.18 21.54
C THR A 46 -7.39 10.64 20.43
N HIS A 47 -7.96 9.88 19.49
CA HIS A 47 -7.25 9.17 18.44
C HIS A 47 -8.06 9.15 17.14
N TYR A 48 -7.35 8.93 16.03
CA TYR A 48 -7.90 8.64 14.72
C TYR A 48 -7.42 7.27 14.29
N PHE A 49 -8.35 6.44 13.83
CA PHE A 49 -8.08 5.15 13.23
C PHE A 49 -8.19 5.36 11.72
N ILE A 50 -7.11 5.07 11.00
CA ILE A 50 -7.03 5.24 9.55
C ILE A 50 -6.81 3.88 8.93
N ASP A 51 -7.77 3.42 8.15
CA ASP A 51 -7.66 2.18 7.40
C ASP A 51 -7.09 2.52 6.01
N LEU A 52 -5.83 2.15 5.79
CA LEU A 52 -5.12 2.38 4.54
C LEU A 52 -4.86 1.04 3.87
N ASN A 53 -5.46 0.85 2.70
CA ASN A 53 -5.33 -0.39 1.93
C ASN A 53 -4.80 -0.10 0.54
N LYS A 54 -3.89 -0.95 0.10
CA LYS A 54 -3.45 -0.93 -1.29
C LYS A 54 -4.56 -1.50 -2.15
N ARG A 55 -4.88 -0.82 -3.26
CA ARG A 55 -5.84 -1.35 -4.22
C ARG A 55 -5.15 -2.42 -5.05
N GLU A 56 -5.54 -3.68 -4.86
CA GLU A 56 -5.09 -4.75 -5.74
C GLU A 56 -5.81 -4.61 -7.09
N ASN A 57 -5.04 -4.60 -8.17
CA ASN A 57 -5.59 -4.74 -9.51
C ASN A 57 -6.22 -6.15 -9.61
N ARG A 58 -7.39 -6.30 -10.24
CA ARG A 58 -8.11 -7.59 -10.31
C ARG A 58 -7.28 -8.73 -10.93
N ASP A 59 -6.21 -8.39 -11.66
CA ASP A 59 -5.28 -9.31 -12.32
C ASP A 59 -3.92 -9.42 -11.62
N ALA A 60 -3.72 -8.78 -10.47
CA ALA A 60 -2.46 -8.82 -9.74
C ALA A 60 -2.31 -10.15 -8.98
N ASN A 61 -1.21 -10.83 -9.25
CA ASN A 61 -0.86 -12.14 -8.71
C ASN A 61 -1.02 -12.21 -7.20
N LYS A 62 -1.66 -13.29 -6.73
CA LYS A 62 -2.01 -13.60 -5.32
C LYS A 62 -0.79 -13.91 -4.43
N PHE A 63 0.36 -13.27 -4.65
CA PHE A 63 1.52 -13.41 -3.79
C PHE A 63 1.41 -12.47 -2.61
N LYS A 64 0.61 -12.92 -1.64
CA LYS A 64 0.47 -12.23 -0.36
C LYS A 64 1.62 -12.65 0.54
N LEU A 65 2.66 -11.83 0.58
CA LEU A 65 3.22 -11.49 1.89
C LEU A 65 2.03 -10.86 2.63
N LYS A 66 1.35 -11.65 3.46
CA LYS A 66 0.06 -11.36 4.14
C LYS A 66 -0.36 -9.90 4.00
N ASP A 67 -1.46 -9.63 3.30
CA ASP A 67 -2.14 -8.34 3.40
C ASP A 67 -2.28 -8.03 4.89
N VAL A 68 -1.48 -7.10 5.37
CA VAL A 68 -1.72 -6.46 6.64
C VAL A 68 -2.43 -5.19 6.23
N PRO A 69 -3.78 -5.14 6.30
CA PRO A 69 -4.50 -3.87 6.30
C PRO A 69 -3.77 -2.97 7.28
N THR A 70 -3.20 -1.89 6.78
CA THR A 70 -2.42 -1.02 7.66
C THR A 70 -3.42 -0.13 8.35
N LYS A 71 -4.00 -0.64 9.44
CA LYS A 71 -4.76 0.16 10.37
C LYS A 71 -3.78 0.99 11.18
N LEU A 72 -3.67 2.26 10.82
CA LEU A 72 -2.87 3.23 11.54
C LEU A 72 -3.71 3.77 12.70
N VAL A 73 -3.13 3.73 13.90
CA VAL A 73 -3.69 4.40 15.06
C VAL A 73 -2.84 5.64 15.32
N ALA A 74 -3.44 6.81 15.13
CA ALA A 74 -2.80 8.10 15.34
C ALA A 74 -3.43 8.81 16.54
N LYS A 75 -2.62 9.46 17.37
CA LYS A 75 -3.14 10.41 18.37
C LYS A 75 -3.85 11.55 17.62
N ALA A 76 -4.98 12.01 18.14
CA ALA A 76 -5.71 13.12 17.56
C ALA A 76 -4.82 14.38 17.55
N VAL A 77 -4.66 14.95 16.36
CA VAL A 77 -3.86 16.15 16.08
C VAL A 77 -4.69 17.08 15.19
N PRO A 78 -4.34 18.38 15.11
CA PRO A 78 -4.98 19.29 14.17
C PRO A 78 -4.90 18.77 12.73
N LEU A 79 -5.99 18.94 11.98
CA LEU A 79 -6.07 18.63 10.55
C LEU A 79 -5.70 19.86 9.71
N PRO A 80 -5.12 19.70 8.52
CA PRO A 80 -4.69 18.43 7.90
C PRO A 80 -3.50 17.80 8.62
N MET A 81 -3.50 16.47 8.72
CA MET A 81 -2.38 15.72 9.27
C MET A 81 -1.58 15.03 8.18
N THR A 82 -0.27 14.88 8.38
CA THR A 82 0.59 14.14 7.44
C THR A 82 0.63 12.67 7.79
N VAL A 83 0.34 11.81 6.82
CA VAL A 83 0.61 10.37 6.89
C VAL A 83 1.90 10.11 6.13
N ARG A 84 2.94 9.65 6.85
CA ARG A 84 4.23 9.24 6.27
C ARG A 84 4.43 7.76 6.57
N GLY A 85 4.87 7.02 5.57
CA GLY A 85 5.09 5.60 5.76
C GLY A 85 6.21 5.12 4.87
N HIS A 86 7.45 5.22 5.35
CA HIS A 86 8.63 4.57 4.74
C HIS A 86 8.43 3.03 4.58
N TRP A 87 7.40 2.47 5.19
CA TRP A 87 7.04 1.04 5.10
C TRP A 87 5.61 0.76 4.61
N PHE A 88 4.79 1.78 4.35
CA PHE A 88 3.36 1.61 4.05
C PHE A 88 2.94 2.17 2.70
N LEU A 89 3.70 3.13 2.16
CA LEU A 89 3.41 3.78 0.89
C LEU A 89 4.49 3.43 -0.13
N SER A 90 4.05 2.93 -1.28
CA SER A 90 4.87 2.73 -2.47
C SER A 90 4.56 3.83 -3.47
N PRO A 91 5.54 4.34 -4.25
CA PRO A 91 5.29 5.25 -5.37
C PRO A 91 4.27 4.67 -6.36
N ARG A 92 3.61 5.52 -7.17
CA ARG A 92 2.67 5.13 -8.24
C ARG A 92 1.70 3.99 -7.84
N THR A 93 1.22 4.03 -6.61
CA THR A 93 0.39 2.95 -6.07
C THR A 93 -0.95 3.52 -5.71
N GLU A 94 -2.01 2.87 -6.19
CA GLU A 94 -3.38 3.20 -5.83
C GLU A 94 -3.69 2.68 -4.43
N TYR A 95 -4.25 3.55 -3.61
CA TYR A 95 -4.67 3.28 -2.25
C TYR A 95 -6.12 3.69 -2.04
N THR A 96 -6.77 2.99 -1.12
CA THR A 96 -8.04 3.40 -0.53
C THR A 96 -7.82 3.77 0.93
N VAL A 97 -8.52 4.80 1.38
CA VAL A 97 -8.44 5.27 2.77
C VAL A 97 -9.82 5.55 3.34
N SER A 98 -10.03 5.12 4.58
CA SER A 98 -11.19 5.51 5.40
C SER A 98 -10.72 5.86 6.83
N VAL A 99 -11.50 6.68 7.52
CA VAL A 99 -11.15 7.22 8.85
C VAL A 99 -12.29 7.02 9.83
N GLN A 100 -11.94 6.72 11.07
CA GLN A 100 -12.85 6.61 12.20
C GLN A 100 -12.28 7.41 13.38
N THR A 101 -13.13 8.07 14.16
CA THR A 101 -12.71 8.78 15.37
C THR A 101 -12.78 7.84 16.56
N ALA A 102 -11.87 8.02 17.52
CA ALA A 102 -11.77 7.16 18.68
C ALA A 102 -11.50 7.94 19.98
N ALA A 103 -12.17 7.55 21.05
CA ALA A 103 -11.98 8.05 22.41
C ALA A 103 -11.45 6.92 23.29
N LYS A 104 -10.24 7.10 23.83
CA LYS A 104 -9.60 6.15 24.72
C LYS A 104 -10.29 6.22 26.08
N GLN A 105 -10.83 5.10 26.53
CA GLN A 105 -11.52 4.95 27.80
C GLN A 105 -10.52 4.66 28.94
N LEU A 106 -11.00 4.71 30.18
CA LEU A 106 -10.18 4.52 31.39
C LEU A 106 -9.67 3.08 31.55
N ASP A 107 -10.41 2.11 31.01
CA ASP A 107 -10.03 0.69 30.94
C ASP A 107 -8.96 0.41 29.86
N GLY A 108 -8.67 1.40 29.01
CA GLY A 108 -7.70 1.31 27.93
C GLY A 108 -8.31 0.98 26.57
N ASP A 109 -9.59 0.62 26.51
CA ASP A 109 -10.31 0.35 25.27
C ASP A 109 -10.70 1.65 24.54
N TYR A 110 -11.14 1.51 23.30
CA TYR A 110 -11.57 2.63 22.47
C TYR A 110 -13.07 2.58 22.23
N LEU A 111 -13.77 3.66 22.58
CA LEU A 111 -15.04 3.99 21.96
C LEU A 111 -14.75 4.51 20.55
N VAL A 112 -15.44 4.02 19.53
CA VAL A 112 -15.19 4.41 18.13
C VAL A 112 -16.47 4.89 17.43
N SER A 113 -16.34 5.81 16.48
CA SER A 113 -17.43 6.26 15.61
C SER A 113 -17.79 5.22 14.55
N GLN A 114 -18.66 5.52 13.59
CA GLN A 114 -18.69 4.78 12.31
C GLN A 114 -17.48 5.17 11.45
N TRP A 115 -17.14 4.32 10.46
CA TRP A 115 -16.16 4.66 9.43
C TRP A 115 -16.72 5.73 8.48
N SER A 116 -15.82 6.58 7.97
CA SER A 116 -16.12 7.52 6.89
C SER A 116 -16.42 6.82 5.56
N GLU A 117 -16.76 7.61 4.55
CA GLU A 117 -16.63 7.18 3.18
C GLU A 117 -15.19 6.74 2.86
N THR A 118 -15.06 5.81 1.93
CA THR A 118 -13.76 5.39 1.38
C THR A 118 -13.37 6.31 0.24
N VAL A 119 -12.18 6.91 0.31
CA VAL A 119 -11.62 7.74 -0.76
C VAL A 119 -10.44 7.03 -1.40
N GLU A 120 -10.34 7.14 -2.72
CA GLU A 120 -9.23 6.61 -3.51
C GLU A 120 -8.21 7.71 -3.80
N PHE A 121 -6.92 7.37 -3.78
CA PHE A 121 -5.86 8.25 -4.22
C PHE A 121 -4.67 7.43 -4.76
N CYS A 122 -3.79 8.07 -5.53
CA CYS A 122 -2.57 7.45 -6.05
C CYS A 122 -1.37 8.24 -5.58
N THR A 123 -0.35 7.54 -5.06
CA THR A 123 0.93 8.16 -4.69
C THR A 123 1.71 8.64 -5.90
N ALA A 124 2.51 9.69 -5.71
CA ALA A 124 3.24 10.31 -6.81
C ALA A 124 4.49 9.51 -7.24
N ASP A 125 5.15 10.02 -8.28
CA ASP A 125 6.48 9.56 -8.70
C ASP A 125 7.56 9.92 -7.69
N TYR A 126 8.68 9.19 -7.73
CA TYR A 126 9.88 9.61 -7.05
C TYR A 126 10.30 11.01 -7.50
N SER A 127 10.56 11.89 -6.54
CA SER A 127 11.22 13.16 -6.81
C SER A 127 12.67 12.95 -7.26
N SER A 128 13.26 13.92 -7.97
CA SER A 128 14.67 13.87 -8.35
C SER A 128 15.62 13.75 -7.14
N VAL A 129 15.23 14.29 -5.98
CA VAL A 129 15.99 14.17 -4.73
C VAL A 129 15.98 12.72 -4.25
N GLN A 130 14.82 12.07 -4.22
CA GLN A 130 14.70 10.66 -3.83
C GLN A 130 15.43 9.73 -4.81
N LEU A 131 15.35 9.99 -6.12
CA LEU A 131 16.10 9.23 -7.11
C LEU A 131 17.62 9.32 -6.88
N LYS A 132 18.13 10.52 -6.56
CA LYS A 132 19.56 10.70 -6.23
C LYS A 132 19.95 9.97 -4.95
N GLN A 133 19.10 9.95 -3.93
CA GLN A 133 19.35 9.19 -2.70
C GLN A 133 19.38 7.68 -2.94
N LEU A 134 18.46 7.17 -3.77
CA LEU A 134 18.46 5.76 -4.17
C LEU A 134 19.72 5.39 -4.96
N LEU A 135 20.16 6.27 -5.88
CA LEU A 135 21.41 6.09 -6.61
C LEU A 135 22.61 6.05 -5.68
N GLN A 136 22.74 7.03 -4.78
CA GLN A 136 23.85 7.08 -3.81
C GLN A 136 23.87 5.83 -2.91
N LYS A 137 22.70 5.33 -2.49
CA LYS A 137 22.60 4.08 -1.73
C LYS A 137 23.07 2.88 -2.55
N ALA A 138 22.70 2.80 -3.83
CA ALA A 138 23.16 1.74 -4.72
C ALA A 138 24.68 1.79 -4.94
N GLU A 139 25.24 2.99 -5.18
CA GLU A 139 26.68 3.22 -5.33
C GLU A 139 27.46 2.83 -4.06
N ASN A 140 26.93 3.14 -2.87
CA ASN A 140 27.56 2.77 -1.60
C ASN A 140 27.60 1.25 -1.34
N ILE A 141 26.72 0.48 -1.99
CA ILE A 141 26.69 -0.99 -1.91
C ILE A 141 27.46 -1.61 -3.08
N ALA A 142 27.77 -0.83 -4.13
CA ALA A 142 28.50 -1.29 -5.29
C ALA A 142 29.86 -1.87 -4.88
N GLY A 143 30.25 -2.99 -5.50
CA GLY A 143 31.47 -3.73 -5.18
C GLY A 143 31.26 -4.91 -4.22
N ARG A 144 30.15 -4.98 -3.48
CA ARG A 144 29.72 -6.22 -2.80
C ARG A 144 29.04 -7.14 -3.81
N MET A 145 29.83 -7.89 -4.56
CA MET A 145 29.31 -8.87 -5.51
C MET A 145 28.99 -10.18 -4.79
N LEU A 146 27.74 -10.61 -4.87
CA LEU A 146 27.35 -11.96 -4.50
C LEU A 146 27.47 -12.87 -5.72
N PRO A 147 28.04 -14.08 -5.60
CA PRO A 147 28.06 -15.02 -6.72
C PRO A 147 26.62 -15.45 -7.03
N PHE A 148 26.20 -15.26 -8.28
CA PHE A 148 24.96 -15.84 -8.77
C PHE A 148 25.21 -17.29 -9.19
N SER A 149 24.58 -18.23 -8.49
CA SER A 149 24.57 -19.65 -8.85
C SER A 149 23.39 -20.03 -9.75
N VAL A 150 22.38 -19.16 -9.82
CA VAL A 150 21.13 -19.38 -10.54
C VAL A 150 20.78 -18.10 -11.29
N PHE A 151 20.43 -18.25 -12.56
CA PHE A 151 20.03 -17.16 -13.46
C PHE A 151 18.96 -17.69 -14.40
N TYR A 152 17.76 -17.11 -14.34
CA TYR A 152 16.59 -17.66 -15.02
C TYR A 152 15.64 -16.55 -15.48
N ARG A 153 14.79 -16.86 -16.45
CA ARG A 153 13.69 -15.97 -16.86
C ARG A 153 12.50 -16.28 -15.98
N ASN A 154 11.70 -15.28 -15.64
CA ASN A 154 10.52 -15.51 -14.82
C ASN A 154 9.40 -14.69 -15.46
N GLN A 155 8.46 -15.35 -16.12
CA GLN A 155 7.41 -14.70 -16.90
C GLN A 155 6.18 -15.59 -17.08
N HIS A 156 5.05 -14.99 -17.43
CA HIS A 156 3.82 -15.57 -17.92
C HIS A 156 4.07 -16.58 -19.04
N GLN A 157 3.24 -17.61 -19.10
CA GLN A 157 3.38 -18.70 -20.06
C GLN A 157 3.41 -18.21 -21.51
N GLU A 158 2.59 -17.22 -21.83
CA GLU A 158 2.42 -16.65 -23.17
C GLU A 158 3.73 -16.07 -23.70
N TYR A 159 4.60 -15.58 -22.82
CA TYR A 159 5.93 -15.09 -23.19
C TYR A 159 6.78 -16.21 -23.82
N PHE A 160 6.76 -17.40 -23.21
CA PHE A 160 7.55 -18.55 -23.67
C PHE A 160 6.95 -19.28 -24.87
N LEU A 161 5.65 -19.07 -25.14
CA LEU A 161 4.94 -19.66 -26.27
C LEU A 161 5.06 -18.82 -27.56
N GLN A 162 5.68 -17.63 -27.51
CA GLN A 162 5.82 -16.81 -28.70
C GLN A 162 6.70 -17.51 -29.76
N PRO A 163 6.28 -17.55 -31.05
CA PRO A 163 6.97 -18.28 -32.11
C PRO A 163 8.46 -17.93 -32.23
N GLY A 164 8.83 -16.67 -31.95
CA GLY A 164 10.22 -16.21 -32.00
C GLY A 164 11.14 -16.89 -30.98
N ASP A 165 10.62 -17.24 -29.80
CA ASP A 165 11.41 -17.90 -28.74
C ASP A 165 11.44 -19.43 -28.96
N ALA A 166 10.32 -20.01 -29.42
CA ALA A 166 10.16 -21.44 -29.65
C ALA A 166 10.84 -21.95 -30.94
N GLU A 167 10.83 -21.18 -32.04
CA GLU A 167 11.35 -21.61 -33.34
C GLU A 167 12.73 -21.03 -33.68
N CYS A 168 13.08 -19.83 -33.19
CA CYS A 168 14.28 -19.10 -33.62
C CYS A 168 15.42 -19.06 -32.59
N ARG A 169 15.28 -19.66 -31.39
CA ARG A 169 16.28 -19.60 -30.29
C ARG A 169 16.73 -18.17 -29.94
N ARG A 170 15.86 -17.17 -30.14
CA ARG A 170 16.18 -15.77 -29.92
C ARG A 170 15.26 -15.21 -28.86
N MET A 171 15.87 -14.77 -27.76
CA MET A 171 15.16 -14.07 -26.69
C MET A 171 14.69 -12.71 -27.20
N LEU A 172 13.38 -12.51 -27.23
CA LEU A 172 12.78 -11.23 -27.62
C LEU A 172 12.70 -10.29 -26.42
N PRO A 173 13.08 -9.01 -26.59
CA PRO A 173 12.82 -7.98 -25.59
C PRO A 173 11.34 -7.87 -25.27
N VAL A 174 11.03 -7.52 -24.03
CA VAL A 174 9.69 -7.17 -23.60
C VAL A 174 9.71 -5.87 -22.82
N MET A 175 8.58 -5.20 -22.75
CA MET A 175 8.36 -4.09 -21.83
C MET A 175 8.33 -4.64 -20.39
N LYS A 176 9.00 -3.98 -19.45
CA LYS A 176 8.94 -4.36 -18.03
C LYS A 176 7.52 -4.21 -17.52
N ASP A 177 6.98 -5.30 -17.01
CA ASP A 177 5.67 -5.38 -16.37
C ASP A 177 5.70 -5.05 -14.86
N ASP A 178 4.54 -5.08 -14.22
CA ASP A 178 4.36 -4.73 -12.80
C ASP A 178 4.60 -5.88 -11.81
N SER A 179 5.17 -6.99 -12.28
CA SER A 179 5.45 -8.19 -11.47
C SER A 179 6.47 -8.04 -10.34
N GLY A 180 7.13 -6.88 -10.28
CA GLY A 180 8.18 -6.55 -9.32
C GLY A 180 7.67 -5.69 -8.17
N SER A 181 8.53 -4.79 -7.69
CA SER A 181 8.09 -3.76 -6.75
C SER A 181 7.04 -2.87 -7.42
N HIS A 182 5.86 -2.78 -6.82
CA HIS A 182 4.83 -1.87 -7.29
C HIS A 182 5.33 -0.43 -7.29
N GLY A 183 5.09 0.26 -8.39
CA GLY A 183 5.62 1.62 -8.59
C GLY A 183 7.10 1.68 -8.92
N SER A 184 7.70 0.56 -9.30
CA SER A 184 9.04 0.56 -9.89
C SER A 184 9.11 1.59 -11.03
N PRO A 185 10.12 2.48 -11.03
CA PRO A 185 10.18 3.56 -12.01
C PRO A 185 10.39 3.03 -13.44
N ILE A 186 10.87 1.78 -13.59
CA ILE A 186 11.15 1.12 -14.87
C ILE A 186 9.98 0.35 -15.45
N SER A 187 8.95 0.03 -14.66
CA SER A 187 7.74 -0.64 -15.17
C SER A 187 7.07 0.24 -16.22
N GLY A 188 6.69 -0.35 -17.35
CA GLY A 188 6.10 0.35 -18.49
C GLY A 188 7.05 1.22 -19.31
N LYS A 189 8.31 1.37 -18.90
CA LYS A 189 9.28 2.33 -19.49
C LYS A 189 10.56 1.68 -20.01
N LEU A 190 10.95 0.55 -19.45
CA LEU A 190 12.16 -0.17 -19.85
C LEU A 190 11.77 -1.36 -20.74
N GLU A 191 12.34 -1.40 -21.93
CA GLU A 191 12.26 -2.55 -22.83
C GLU A 191 13.59 -3.30 -22.81
N GLY A 192 13.54 -4.62 -22.69
CA GLY A 192 14.75 -5.43 -22.66
C GLY A 192 14.50 -6.88 -22.29
N LEU A 193 15.60 -7.58 -21.99
CA LEU A 193 15.58 -8.93 -21.45
C LEU A 193 15.71 -8.87 -19.93
N PHE A 194 14.74 -9.44 -19.22
CA PHE A 194 14.72 -9.46 -17.76
C PHE A 194 15.02 -10.86 -17.24
N PHE A 195 15.96 -10.93 -16.30
CA PHE A 195 16.34 -12.15 -15.64
C PHE A 195 16.24 -11.98 -14.12
N SER A 196 15.87 -13.07 -13.45
CA SER A 196 15.90 -13.18 -11.99
C SER A 196 17.10 -14.02 -11.57
N CYS A 197 17.63 -13.69 -10.41
CA CYS A 197 18.69 -14.43 -9.73
C CYS A 197 18.31 -14.81 -8.29
N ASN A 198 17.06 -14.50 -7.87
CA ASN A 198 16.60 -14.81 -6.53
C ASN A 198 16.45 -16.31 -6.34
N THR A 199 16.74 -16.78 -5.13
CA THR A 199 16.58 -18.18 -4.74
C THR A 199 15.93 -18.28 -3.36
N GLU A 200 15.22 -19.37 -3.11
CA GLU A 200 14.73 -19.72 -1.78
C GLU A 200 15.92 -20.02 -0.86
N PHE A 201 15.95 -19.39 0.32
CA PHE A 201 17.05 -19.54 1.28
C PHE A 201 17.36 -21.01 1.64
N ASN A 202 16.32 -21.84 1.78
CA ASN A 202 16.46 -23.22 2.20
C ASN A 202 16.93 -24.16 1.08
N THR A 203 16.61 -23.86 -0.18
CA THR A 203 16.83 -24.79 -1.31
C THR A 203 17.88 -24.31 -2.28
N GLY A 204 18.20 -23.01 -2.31
CA GLY A 204 19.06 -22.39 -3.30
C GLY A 204 18.49 -22.45 -4.73
N LYS A 205 17.21 -22.82 -4.90
CA LYS A 205 16.52 -22.91 -6.19
C LYS A 205 15.65 -21.68 -6.43
N PRO A 206 15.25 -21.38 -7.68
CA PRO A 206 14.26 -20.35 -7.97
C PRO A 206 13.01 -20.51 -7.08
N PRO A 207 12.45 -19.42 -6.53
CA PRO A 207 11.27 -19.49 -5.69
C PRO A 207 10.09 -20.12 -6.41
N GLN A 208 9.42 -21.08 -5.76
CA GLN A 208 8.20 -21.71 -6.29
C GLN A 208 7.03 -20.74 -6.32
N ASP A 209 7.04 -19.75 -5.44
CA ASP A 209 6.04 -18.71 -5.25
C ASP A 209 6.26 -17.51 -6.18
N SER A 210 6.42 -17.78 -7.48
CA SER A 210 6.60 -16.72 -8.48
C SER A 210 5.26 -16.08 -8.88
N PRO A 211 5.19 -14.74 -9.02
CA PRO A 211 4.03 -14.04 -9.60
C PRO A 211 3.57 -14.67 -10.91
N TYR A 212 4.47 -15.24 -11.68
CA TYR A 212 4.15 -15.82 -12.98
C TYR A 212 3.74 -17.30 -12.94
N GLY A 213 3.59 -17.89 -11.76
CA GLY A 213 3.36 -19.32 -11.62
C GLY A 213 4.63 -20.13 -11.89
N PRO A 214 4.52 -21.39 -12.37
CA PRO A 214 5.66 -22.30 -12.45
C PRO A 214 6.64 -22.02 -13.61
N TYR A 215 6.39 -21.02 -14.45
CA TYR A 215 7.09 -20.77 -15.70
C TYR A 215 8.39 -19.98 -15.51
N ARG A 216 9.51 -20.61 -15.88
CA ARG A 216 10.87 -20.09 -15.69
C ARG A 216 11.89 -20.81 -16.55
#